data_AF-Q2QA60-F1
#
_entry.id   AF-Q2QA60-F1
#
_cell.length_a   1.000
_cell.length_b   1.000
_cell.length_c   1.000
_cell.angle_alpha   90.00
_cell.angle_beta   90.00
_cell.angle_gamma   90.00
#
_symmetry.space_group_name_H-M   'P 1'
#
loop_
_entity.id
_entity.type
_entity.pdbx_description
1 polymer ?
#
loop_
_entity_poly.entity_id
_entity_poly.type
_entity_poly.pdbx_seq_one_letter_code
_entity_poly.pdbx_strand_id
1 'polypeptide(L)' 'MKLLKKFSQHLLKILPIINYTLYKNELCINISKNKLIPILFFFKNHTSSQFK' A
#
# COMPACT_ATOMS: atom_id res chain seq x y z
N MET A 1 -10.38 -1.75 -12.19
CA MET A 1 -10.39 -0.60 -11.24
C MET A 1 -11.06 -0.84 -9.87
N LYS A 2 -12.23 -1.52 -9.75
CA LYS A 2 -12.91 -1.70 -8.44
C LYS A 2 -12.06 -2.44 -7.38
N LEU A 3 -11.29 -3.45 -7.77
CA LEU A 3 -10.48 -4.26 -6.84
C LEU A 3 -9.30 -3.46 -6.26
N LEU A 4 -8.52 -2.81 -7.12
CA LEU A 4 -7.42 -1.91 -6.72
C LEU A 4 -7.91 -0.84 -5.74
N LYS A 5 -9.03 -0.18 -6.04
CA LYS A 5 -9.61 0.83 -5.14
C LYS A 5 -9.96 0.26 -3.76
N LYS A 6 -10.57 -0.92 -3.68
CA LYS A 6 -10.87 -1.60 -2.41
C LYS A 6 -9.60 -1.99 -1.65
N PHE A 7 -8.60 -2.50 -2.36
CA PHE A 7 -7.30 -2.86 -1.78
C PHE A 7 -6.58 -1.63 -1.21
N SER A 8 -6.53 -0.52 -1.95
CA SER A 8 -5.93 0.74 -1.49
C SER A 8 -6.66 1.33 -0.27
N GLN A 9 -7.99 1.26 -0.25
CA GLN A 9 -8.80 1.67 0.91
C GLN A 9 -8.55 0.79 2.14
N HIS A 10 -8.32 -0.51 1.93
CA HIS A 10 -7.94 -1.42 3.00
C HIS A 10 -6.53 -1.12 3.54
N LEU A 11 -5.58 -0.87 2.64
CA LEU A 11 -4.21 -0.46 2.97
C LEU A 11 -4.17 0.80 3.84
N LEU A 12 -4.99 1.81 3.53
CA LEU A 12 -5.09 3.03 4.36
C LEU A 12 -5.55 2.77 5.80
N LYS A 13 -6.33 1.71 6.04
CA LYS A 13 -6.82 1.37 7.39
C LYS A 13 -5.77 0.61 8.20
N ILE A 14 -4.90 -0.16 7.54
CA ILE A 14 -3.90 -1.01 8.19
C ILE A 14 -2.59 -0.27 8.38
N LEU A 15 -2.16 0.47 7.36
CA LEU A 15 -0.86 1.12 7.34
C LEU A 15 -1.00 2.63 7.56
N PRO A 16 -0.02 3.25 8.25
CA PRO A 16 0.03 4.69 8.44
C PRO A 16 0.53 5.41 7.18
N ILE A 17 -0.19 5.21 6.06
CA ILE A 17 0.03 5.82 4.75
C ILE A 17 -0.66 7.19 4.73
N ILE A 18 -0.03 8.18 4.08
CA ILE A 18 -0.59 9.54 3.99
C ILE A 18 -1.67 9.60 2.91
N ASN A 19 -1.38 9.04 1.74
CA ASN A 19 -2.22 9.10 0.55
C ASN A 19 -1.85 7.94 -0.40
N TYR A 20 -2.78 7.54 -1.26
CA TYR A 20 -2.50 6.69 -2.42
C TYR A 20 -3.03 7.32 -3.71
N THR A 21 -2.32 7.16 -4.80
CA THR A 21 -2.78 7.55 -6.14
C THR A 21 -2.99 6.30 -7.00
N LEU A 22 -4.04 6.33 -7.81
CA LEU A 22 -4.37 5.27 -8.76
C LEU A 22 -4.32 5.85 -10.17
N TYR A 23 -3.45 5.32 -11.02
CA TYR A 23 -3.33 5.75 -12.42
C TYR A 23 -3.15 4.54 -13.34
N LYS A 24 -4.02 4.37 -14.34
CA LYS A 24 -3.96 3.28 -15.35
C LYS A 24 -3.59 1.88 -14.77
N ASN A 25 -4.25 1.48 -13.68
CA ASN A 25 -4.01 0.25 -12.90
C ASN A 25 -2.75 0.21 -12.01
N GLU A 26 -1.97 1.26 -11.95
CA GLU A 26 -0.86 1.41 -11.01
C GLU A 26 -1.36 2.00 -9.69
N LEU A 27 -0.86 1.45 -8.59
CA LEU A 27 -1.09 1.94 -7.23
C LEU A 27 0.21 2.53 -6.70
N CYS A 28 0.23 3.84 -6.54
CA CYS A 28 1.32 4.56 -5.90
C CYS A 28 0.92 4.92 -4.47
N ILE A 29 1.82 4.69 -3.53
CA ILE A 29 1.56 4.87 -2.10
C ILE A 29 2.54 5.92 -1.56
N ASN A 30 2.00 7.02 -1.06
CA ASN A 30 2.78 8.11 -0.51
C ASN A 30 3.02 7.88 0.99
N ILE A 31 4.28 7.64 1.34
CA ILE A 31 4.73 7.28 2.68
C ILE A 31 5.81 8.23 3.16
N SER A 32 5.80 8.53 4.46
CA SER A 32 6.91 9.27 5.09
C SER A 32 8.16 8.39 5.13
N LYS A 33 9.32 8.99 4.89
CA LYS A 33 10.63 8.31 4.86
C LYS A 33 10.89 7.48 6.12
N ASN A 34 10.46 7.98 7.28
CA ASN A 34 10.66 7.34 8.58
C ASN A 34 9.90 6.01 8.71
N LYS A 35 8.90 5.77 7.85
CA LYS A 35 8.04 4.57 7.86
C LYS A 35 8.31 3.66 6.66
N LEU A 36 9.34 3.94 5.85
CA LEU A 36 9.68 3.15 4.67
C LEU A 36 9.96 1.67 5.00
N ILE A 37 10.87 1.43 5.95
CA ILE A 37 11.30 0.09 6.35
C ILE A 37 10.14 -0.79 6.83
N PRO A 38 9.30 -0.36 7.81
CA PRO A 38 8.19 -1.19 8.28
C PRO A 38 7.13 -1.44 7.19
N ILE A 39 6.91 -0.47 6.29
CA ILE A 39 5.96 -0.62 5.19
C ILE A 39 6.47 -1.61 4.15
N LEU A 40 7.77 -1.57 3.80
CA LEU A 40 8.38 -2.57 2.93
C LEU A 40 8.36 -3.96 3.56
N PHE A 41 8.60 -4.06 4.87
CA PHE A 41 8.52 -5.34 5.59
C PHE A 41 7.10 -5.92 5.56
N PHE A 42 6.08 -5.07 5.72
CA PHE A 42 4.69 -5.47 5.56
C PHE A 42 4.40 -5.99 4.15
N PHE A 43 4.82 -5.26 3.11
CA PHE A 43 4.67 -5.68 1.71
C PHE A 43 5.51 -6.90 1.33
N LYS A 44 6.47 -7.32 2.14
CA LYS A 44 7.21 -8.55 1.88
C LYS A 44 6.54 -9.77 2.52
N ASN A 45 6.03 -9.59 3.75
CA ASN A 45 5.67 -10.71 4.61
C ASN A 45 4.16 -10.92 4.79
N HIS A 46 3.35 -9.90 4.56
CA HIS A 46 1.90 -10.01 4.74
C HIS A 46 1.28 -10.84 3.62
N THR A 47 0.49 -11.86 3.98
CA THR A 47 -0.10 -12.84 3.04
C THR A 47 -0.93 -12.21 1.93
N SER A 48 -1.60 -11.09 2.22
CA SER A 48 -2.44 -10.37 1.25
C SER A 48 -1.64 -9.49 0.26
N SER A 49 -0.35 -9.31 0.51
CA SER A 49 0.48 -8.39 -0.24
C SER A 49 1.91 -8.92 -0.31
N GLN A 50 2.07 -10.17 -0.76
CA GLN A 50 3.37 -10.85 -0.89
C GLN A 50 4.14 -10.34 -2.12
N PHE A 51 4.55 -9.07 -2.08
CA PHE A 51 5.44 -8.53 -3.10
C PHE A 51 6.84 -9.11 -2.85
N LYS A 52 7.28 -9.99 -3.76
CA LYS A 52 8.59 -10.64 -3.73
C LYS A 52 9.67 -9.76 -4.32
#